data_AF-A0A2D6YBK0-F1
#
_entry.id   AF-A0A2D6YBK0-F1
#
_cell.length_a   1.000
_cell.length_b   1.000
_cell.length_c   1.000
_cell.angle_alpha   90.00
_cell.angle_beta   90.00
_cell.angle_gamma   90.00
#
_symmetry.space_group_name_H-M   'P 1'
#
loop_
_entity.id
_entity.type
_entity.pdbx_description
1 polymer ?
#
loop_
_entity_poly.entity_id
_entity_poly.type
_entity_poly.pdbx_seq_one_letter_code
_entity_poly.pdbx_strand_id
1 'polypeptide(L)'
;MSLEITAWEEHNDTTDKHRYRVQVRAKKLGDIRPMFKTGWEVVGEGFSPRNKEHILIFSREFDNRKQWEAFAKSLDVIVKEIKKSGKERVFNVRKAKKAQKGG
;
A
#
# COMPACT_ATOMS: atom_id res chain seq x y z
N MET A 1 4.52 15.13 -3.36
CA MET A 1 3.74 14.55 -2.23
C MET A 1 4.59 13.50 -1.53
N SER A 2 4.63 13.47 -0.19
CA SER A 2 5.30 12.40 0.57
C SER A 2 4.25 11.39 0.99
N LEU A 3 3.96 10.46 0.07
CA LEU A 3 3.10 9.31 0.31
C LEU A 3 3.98 8.06 0.28
N GLU A 4 3.96 7.28 1.36
CA GLU A 4 4.64 6.00 1.41
C GLU A 4 3.61 4.89 1.57
N ILE A 5 3.72 3.86 0.72
CA ILE A 5 2.88 2.68 0.79
C ILE A 5 3.76 1.46 1.08
N THR A 6 3.45 0.78 2.17
CA THR A 6 4.07 -0.49 2.56
C THR A 6 3.00 -1.57 2.63
N ALA A 7 3.23 -2.70 1.99
CA ALA A 7 2.29 -3.81 1.94
C ALA A 7 2.93 -5.11 2.45
N TRP A 8 2.12 -6.01 2.99
CA TRP A 8 2.53 -7.36 3.32
C TRP A 8 1.35 -8.32 3.14
N GLU A 9 1.69 -9.56 2.84
CA GLU A 9 0.72 -10.64 2.72
C GLU A 9 0.42 -11.21 4.11
N GLU A 10 -0.86 -11.27 4.46
CA GLU A 10 -1.38 -11.98 5.62
C GLU A 10 -1.85 -13.35 5.15
N HIS A 11 -1.18 -14.40 5.61
CA HIS A 11 -1.56 -15.76 5.26
C HIS A 11 -2.76 -16.17 6.12
N ASN A 12 -3.84 -16.58 5.47
CA ASN A 12 -5.00 -17.14 6.13
C ASN A 12 -5.03 -18.64 5.87
N ASP A 13 -4.72 -19.45 6.89
CA ASP A 13 -4.64 -20.92 6.77
C ASP A 13 -5.98 -21.59 6.42
N THR A 14 -7.10 -20.84 6.51
CA THR A 14 -8.45 -21.37 6.26
C THR A 14 -9.02 -21.02 4.89
N THR A 15 -8.42 -20.07 4.17
CA THR A 15 -8.90 -19.65 2.85
C THR A 15 -7.74 -19.68 1.89
N ASP A 16 -7.87 -20.35 0.74
CA ASP A 16 -6.89 -20.33 -0.37
C ASP A 16 -6.79 -18.96 -1.08
N LYS A 17 -7.09 -17.89 -0.34
CA LYS A 17 -7.09 -16.51 -0.78
C LYS A 17 -5.87 -15.80 -0.20
N HIS A 18 -5.37 -14.84 -0.95
CA HIS A 18 -4.26 -14.01 -0.50
C HIS A 18 -4.79 -12.70 0.08
N ARG A 19 -4.79 -12.58 1.41
CA ARG A 19 -5.14 -11.32 2.07
C ARG A 19 -3.90 -10.42 2.11
N TYR A 20 -4.03 -9.18 1.65
CA TYR A 20 -2.97 -8.18 1.73
C TYR A 20 -3.38 -7.07 2.67
N ARG A 21 -2.44 -6.68 3.53
CA ARG A 21 -2.51 -5.44 4.28
C ARG A 21 -1.63 -4.39 3.63
N VAL A 22 -2.12 -3.16 3.61
CA VAL A 22 -1.45 -2.01 3.03
C VAL A 22 -1.47 -0.86 4.02
N GLN A 23 -0.31 -0.52 4.55
CA GLN A 23 -0.09 0.66 5.35
C GLN A 23 0.27 1.84 4.45
N VAL A 24 -0.46 2.93 4.61
CA VAL A 24 -0.25 4.19 3.91
C VAL A 24 0.15 5.25 4.92
N ARG A 25 1.26 5.93 4.67
CA ARG A 25 1.70 7.10 5.44
C ARG A 25 1.61 8.34 4.58
N ALA A 26 0.91 9.36 5.06
CA ALA A 26 0.79 10.64 4.37
C ALA A 26 0.69 11.81 5.35
N LYS A 27 1.15 12.99 4.93
CA LYS A 27 0.96 14.23 5.71
C LYS A 27 -0.49 14.73 5.73
N LYS A 28 -1.30 14.36 4.73
CA LYS A 28 -2.71 14.76 4.61
C LYS A 28 -3.58 13.54 4.33
N LEU A 29 -4.66 13.37 5.10
CA LEU A 29 -5.62 12.27 4.91
C LEU A 29 -6.30 12.29 3.53
N GLY A 30 -6.47 13.48 2.95
CA GLY A 30 -7.04 13.67 1.62
C GLY A 30 -6.27 12.96 0.51
N ASP A 31 -4.97 12.73 0.70
CA ASP A 31 -4.11 12.06 -0.28
C ASP A 31 -4.31 10.52 -0.27
N ILE A 32 -4.87 9.96 0.81
CA ILE A 32 -4.93 8.50 1.03
C ILE A 32 -6.23 7.90 0.50
N ARG A 33 -7.37 8.51 0.88
CA ARG A 33 -8.72 7.93 0.64
C ARG A 33 -9.05 7.67 -0.84
N PRO A 34 -8.55 8.45 -1.83
CA PRO A 34 -8.88 8.18 -3.23
C PRO A 34 -8.32 6.87 -3.80
N MET A 35 -7.22 6.36 -3.27
CA MET A 35 -6.54 5.16 -3.81
C MET A 35 -7.16 3.84 -3.34
N PHE A 36 -7.94 3.87 -2.26
CA PHE A 36 -8.43 2.68 -1.55
C PHE A 36 -9.96 2.70 -1.33
N LYS A 37 -10.73 3.24 -2.29
CA LYS A 37 -12.17 3.50 -2.11
C LYS A 37 -13.07 2.25 -2.14
N THR A 38 -12.78 1.24 -2.96
CA THR A 38 -13.70 0.10 -3.19
C THR A 38 -13.02 -1.23 -2.91
N GLY A 39 -13.67 -2.06 -2.08
CA GLY A 39 -13.19 -3.39 -1.72
C GLY A 39 -12.00 -3.41 -0.74
N TRP A 40 -11.67 -2.25 -0.16
CA TRP A 40 -10.67 -2.12 0.90
C TRP A 40 -11.36 -1.80 2.22
N GLU A 41 -11.01 -2.54 3.25
CA GLU A 41 -11.45 -2.29 4.62
C GLU A 41 -10.37 -1.54 5.37
N VAL A 42 -10.72 -0.49 6.12
CA VAL A 42 -9.79 0.18 7.04
C VAL A 42 -9.70 -0.67 8.31
N VAL A 43 -8.54 -1.25 8.58
CA VAL A 43 -8.30 -2.13 9.73
C VAL A 43 -7.41 -1.51 10.80
N GLY A 44 -6.95 -0.28 10.58
CA GLY A 44 -6.16 0.46 11.56
C GLY A 44 -5.94 1.91 11.15
N GLU A 45 -5.91 2.78 12.15
CA GLU A 45 -5.60 4.19 11.99
C GLU A 45 -4.57 4.61 13.05
N GLY A 46 -3.74 5.58 12.70
CA GLY A 46 -2.74 6.11 13.61
C GLY A 46 -2.20 7.45 13.17
N PHE A 47 -1.46 8.10 14.06
CA PHE A 47 -0.79 9.37 13.79
C PHE A 47 0.62 9.34 14.38
N SER A 48 1.61 9.70 13.57
CA SER A 48 2.98 9.89 14.00
C SER A 48 3.21 11.36 14.36
N PRO A 49 3.30 11.73 15.65
CA PRO A 49 3.55 13.12 16.05
C PRO A 49 4.94 13.60 15.64
N ARG A 50 5.92 12.68 15.60
CA ARG A 50 7.30 12.96 15.19
C ARG A 50 7.37 13.45 13.74
N ASN A 51 6.70 12.75 12.83
CA ASN A 51 6.74 13.07 11.40
C ASN A 51 5.56 13.95 10.95
N LYS A 52 4.56 14.16 11.83
CA LYS A 52 3.26 14.76 11.51
C LYS A 52 2.56 14.06 10.35
N GLU A 53 2.51 12.73 10.43
CA GLU A 53 1.96 11.87 9.38
C GLU A 53 0.78 11.05 9.90
N HIS A 54 -0.27 10.99 9.10
CA HIS A 54 -1.34 10.04 9.29
C HIS A 54 -0.92 8.68 8.75
N ILE A 55 -1.30 7.63 9.48
CA ILE A 55 -1.06 6.24 9.13
C ILE A 55 -2.44 5.59 9.00
N LEU A 56 -2.74 5.01 7.85
CA LEU A 56 -3.93 4.21 7.64
C LEU A 56 -3.52 2.82 7.18
N ILE A 57 -4.14 1.78 7.73
CA ILE A 57 -3.92 0.39 7.34
C ILE A 57 -5.20 -0.11 6.70
N PHE A 58 -5.08 -0.54 5.46
CA PHE A 58 -6.16 -1.15 4.69
C PHE A 58 -5.93 -2.64 4.54
N SER A 59 -7.01 -3.40 4.44
CA SER A 59 -7.01 -4.84 4.17
C SER A 59 -7.87 -5.14 2.95
N ARG A 60 -7.41 -6.06 2.10
CA ARG A 60 -8.18 -6.59 0.98
C ARG A 60 -7.75 -7.99 0.62
N GLU A 61 -8.72 -8.83 0.26
CA GLU A 61 -8.47 -10.14 -0.32
C GLU A 61 -8.29 -10.05 -1.84
N PHE A 62 -7.33 -10.83 -2.34
CA PHE A 62 -7.12 -11.07 -3.76
C PHE A 62 -7.23 -12.57 -4.01
N ASP A 63 -7.80 -12.94 -5.15
CA ASP A 63 -7.97 -14.36 -5.51
C ASP A 63 -6.62 -15.03 -5.76
N ASN A 64 -5.64 -14.26 -6.22
CA ASN A 64 -4.29 -14.75 -6.46
C ASN A 64 -3.26 -13.63 -6.42
N ARG A 65 -1.99 -14.04 -6.33
CA ARG A 65 -0.83 -13.16 -6.36
C ARG A 65 -0.80 -12.21 -7.57
N LYS A 66 -1.25 -12.64 -8.76
CA LYS A 66 -1.19 -11.81 -9.98
C LYS A 66 -2.12 -10.61 -9.89
N GLN A 67 -3.29 -10.76 -9.29
CA GLN A 67 -4.23 -9.66 -9.08
C GLN A 67 -3.64 -8.59 -8.14
N TRP A 68 -3.00 -9.01 -7.03
CA TRP A 68 -2.27 -8.08 -6.16
C TRP A 68 -1.21 -7.29 -6.94
N GLU A 69 -0.38 -7.98 -7.74
CA GLU A 69 0.67 -7.32 -8.52
C GLU A 69 0.12 -6.35 -9.56
N ALA A 70 -1.02 -6.67 -10.18
CA ALA A 70 -1.69 -5.77 -11.12
C ALA A 70 -2.18 -4.50 -10.41
N PHE A 71 -2.81 -4.62 -9.24
CA PHE A 71 -3.22 -3.49 -8.41
C PHE A 71 -2.02 -2.66 -7.96
N ALA A 72 -0.98 -3.29 -7.41
CA ALA A 72 0.20 -2.56 -6.94
C ALA A 72 0.86 -1.75 -8.07
N LYS A 73 0.89 -2.28 -9.31
CA LYS A 73 1.42 -1.59 -10.50
C LYS A 73 0.49 -0.52 -11.08
N SER A 74 -0.81 -0.57 -10.79
CA SER A 74 -1.77 0.44 -11.28
C SER A 74 -1.67 1.74 -10.48
N LEU A 75 -1.20 1.68 -9.24
CA LEU A 75 -0.95 2.87 -8.43
C LEU A 75 0.17 3.74 -9.04
N ASP A 76 0.01 5.06 -9.00
CA ASP A 76 1.03 6.01 -9.51
C ASP A 76 2.07 6.40 -8.45
N VAL A 77 2.28 5.50 -7.49
CA VAL A 77 3.12 5.71 -6.31
C VAL A 77 3.97 4.48 -6.05
N ILE A 78 5.08 4.65 -5.34
CA ILE A 78 5.94 3.53 -4.96
C ILE A 78 5.22 2.69 -3.92
N VAL A 79 5.15 1.39 -4.18
CA VAL A 79 4.64 0.39 -3.23
C VAL A 79 5.79 -0.49 -2.82
N LYS A 80 6.10 -0.55 -1.54
CA LYS A 80 7.09 -1.46 -0.95
C LYS A 80 6.36 -2.65 -0.36
N GLU A 81 6.56 -3.83 -0.91
CA GLU A 81 6.00 -5.05 -0.36
C GLU A 81 7.07 -5.79 0.45
N ILE A 82 6.77 -6.06 1.72
CA ILE A 82 7.62 -6.83 2.61
C ILE A 82 7.17 -8.29 2.54
N LYS A 83 8.06 -9.18 2.08
CA LYS A 83 7.80 -10.63 2.05
C LYS A 83 7.96 -11.23 3.44
N LYS A 84 7.40 -12.43 3.65
CA LYS A 84 7.62 -13.24 4.88
C LYS A 84 9.10 -13.42 5.23
N SER A 85 9.99 -13.45 4.23
CA SER A 85 11.44 -13.56 4.41
C SER A 85 12.13 -12.25 4.84
N GLY A 86 11.38 -11.16 5.05
CA GLY A 86 11.92 -9.82 5.31
C GLY A 86 12.47 -9.11 4.07
N LYS A 87 12.54 -9.78 2.91
CA LYS A 87 12.98 -9.16 1.65
C LYS A 87 11.92 -8.21 1.11
N GLU A 88 12.37 -7.07 0.60
CA GLU A 88 11.49 -6.08 -0.03
C GLU A 88 11.34 -6.33 -1.53
N ARG A 89 10.12 -6.16 -2.03
CA ARG A 89 9.82 -6.02 -3.46
C ARG A 89 9.20 -4.65 -3.70
N VAL A 90 9.80 -3.87 -4.59
CA VAL A 90 9.36 -2.49 -4.83
C VAL A 90 8.68 -2.39 -6.20
N PHE A 91 7.48 -1.82 -6.23
CA PHE A 91 6.74 -1.52 -7.45
C PHE A 91 6.86 -0.04 -7.83
N ASN A 92 6.67 0.28 -9.11
CA ASN A 92 6.55 1.64 -9.66
C ASN A 92 7.73 2.60 -9.43
N VAL A 93 8.92 2.10 -9.12
CA VAL A 93 10.15 2.91 -8.91
C VAL A 93 10.38 3.94 -10.02
N ARG A 94 10.10 3.57 -11.28
CA ARG A 94 10.29 4.44 -12.45
C ARG A 94 9.18 5.49 -12.63
N LYS A 95 7.94 5.20 -12.22
CA LYS A 95 6.80 6.12 -12.35
C LYS A 95 6.93 7.30 -11.39
N ALA A 96 7.28 7.02 -10.14
CA ALA A 96 7.49 8.05 -9.12
C ALA A 96 8.68 8.99 -9.46
N LYS A 97 9.75 8.47 -10.09
CA LYS A 97 10.88 9.31 -10.55
C LYS A 97 10.51 10.26 -11.69
N LYS A 98 9.52 9.92 -12.54
CA LYS A 98 9.03 10.82 -13.60
C LYS A 98 8.12 11.91 -13.04
N ALA A 99 7.23 11.57 -12.10
CA ALA A 99 6.34 12.54 -11.45
C ALA A 99 7.10 13.64 -10.66
N GLN A 100 8.30 13.33 -10.16
CA GLN A 100 9.15 14.31 -9.45
C GLN A 100 10.00 15.21 -10.35
N LYS A 101 10.14 14.91 -11.65
CA LYS A 101 10.98 15.67 -12.60
C LYS A 101 10.19 16.55 -13.57
N GLY A 102 8.86 16.50 -13.55
CA GLY A 102 7.98 17.22 -14.47
C GLY A 102 7.03 18.22 -13.79
N GLY A 103 7.38 18.69 -12.58
CA GLY A 103 6.61 19.69 -11.83
C GLY A 103 7.46 20.91 -11.53
#